data_AF-A0A7X9GJJ2-F1
#
_entry.id   AF-A0A7X9GJJ2-F1
#
_cell.length_a   1.000
_cell.length_b   1.000
_cell.length_c   1.000
_cell.angle_alpha   90.00
_cell.angle_beta   90.00
_cell.angle_gamma   90.00
#
_symmetry.space_group_name_H-M   'P 1'
#
loop_
_entity.id
_entity.type
_entity.pdbx_description
1 polymer ?
#
loop_
_entity_poly.entity_id
_entity_poly.type
_entity_poly.pdbx_seq_one_letter_code
_entity_poly.pdbx_strand_id
1 'polypeptide(L)' 'MEKNFYPITFEPLYKDYIWGGRNLERLGKKLPDTIVAESWEISCHQDGMSIVSNGTFKGCTLEELVLDYG' A
#
# COMPACT_ATOMS: atom_id res chain seq x y z
N MET A 1 -23.43 3.40 19.54
CA MET A 1 -22.36 4.10 18.79
C MET A 1 -22.60 3.85 17.32
N GLU A 2 -22.68 4.90 16.50
CA GLU A 2 -22.78 4.74 15.05
C GLU A 2 -21.55 4.01 14.50
N LYS A 3 -21.78 2.97 13.70
CA LYS A 3 -20.72 2.30 12.94
C LYS A 3 -20.39 3.18 11.75
N ASN A 4 -19.27 3.91 11.83
CA ASN A 4 -18.76 4.67 10.70
C ASN A 4 -17.88 3.78 9.82
N PHE A 5 -18.43 3.28 8.72
CA PHE A 5 -17.66 2.57 7.71
C PHE A 5 -16.98 3.57 6.79
N TYR A 6 -15.71 3.34 6.51
CA TYR A 6 -14.94 4.16 5.58
C TYR A 6 -14.05 3.26 4.70
N PRO A 7 -13.70 3.70 3.48
CA PRO A 7 -12.76 2.97 2.64
C PRO A 7 -11.38 2.96 3.30
N ILE A 8 -10.81 1.76 3.48
CA ILE A 8 -9.43 1.60 3.92
C ILE A 8 -8.53 1.78 2.70
N THR A 9 -7.67 2.78 2.73
CA THR A 9 -6.65 3.01 1.70
C THR A 9 -5.27 2.69 2.27
N PHE A 10 -4.31 2.35 1.40
CA PHE A 10 -2.96 1.97 1.81
C PHE A 10 -1.92 2.98 1.31
N GLU A 11 -0.78 3.02 1.98
CA GLU A 11 0.40 3.72 1.49
C GLU A 11 0.98 2.97 0.28
N PRO A 12 1.44 3.65 -0.78
CA PRO A 12 2.05 2.98 -1.92
C PRO A 12 3.35 2.28 -1.52
N LEU A 13 3.50 1.01 -1.92
CA LEU A 13 4.72 0.25 -1.71
C LEU A 13 5.39 -0.06 -3.04
N TYR A 14 6.51 0.59 -3.32
CA TYR A 14 7.24 0.47 -4.58
C TYR A 14 8.44 -0.49 -4.47
N LYS A 15 8.73 -1.23 -5.54
CA LYS A 15 9.93 -2.06 -5.70
C LYS A 15 10.80 -1.54 -6.83
N ASP A 16 12.10 -1.48 -6.62
CA ASP A 16 13.09 -0.82 -7.49
C ASP A 16 14.01 -1.81 -8.23
N TYR A 17 13.48 -2.96 -8.65
CA TYR A 17 14.26 -3.96 -9.40
C TYR A 17 14.89 -3.40 -10.69
N ILE A 18 15.99 -4.01 -11.13
CA ILE A 18 16.81 -3.56 -12.27
C ILE A 18 16.06 -3.40 -13.61
N TRP A 19 14.94 -4.10 -13.78
CA TRP A 19 14.08 -4.03 -14.97
C TRP A 19 12.99 -2.97 -14.84
N GLY A 20 12.97 -2.22 -13.73
CA GLY A 20 12.05 -1.14 -13.48
C GLY A 20 12.32 0.11 -14.30
N GLY A 21 11.41 1.07 -14.19
CA GLY A 21 11.49 2.33 -14.91
C GLY A 21 10.49 3.34 -14.38
N ARG A 22 9.89 4.10 -15.29
CA ARG A 22 8.98 5.21 -14.97
C ARG A 22 7.56 5.03 -15.48
N ASN A 23 7.26 3.88 -16.10
CA ASN A 23 5.98 3.66 -16.79
C ASN A 23 4.74 3.82 -15.88
N LEU A 24 4.88 3.55 -14.58
CA LEU A 24 3.78 3.69 -13.61
C LEU A 24 3.32 5.14 -13.41
N GLU A 25 4.14 6.15 -13.75
CA GLU A 25 3.70 7.55 -13.77
C GLU A 25 2.56 7.79 -14.77
N ARG A 26 2.52 7.00 -15.86
CA ARG A 26 1.43 7.07 -16.85
C ARG A 26 0.09 6.64 -16.28
N LEU A 27 0.10 5.93 -15.14
CA LEU A 27 -1.09 5.55 -14.37
C LEU A 27 -1.40 6.57 -13.26
N GLY A 28 -0.72 7.73 -13.24
CA GLY A 28 -0.91 8.78 -12.23
C GLY A 28 -0.21 8.50 -10.90
N LYS A 29 0.68 7.51 -10.83
CA LYS A 29 1.44 7.21 -9.60
C LYS A 29 2.53 8.27 -9.38
N LYS A 30 2.67 8.71 -8.14
CA LYS A 30 3.77 9.57 -7.69
C LYS A 30 4.91 8.67 -7.22
N LEU A 31 5.91 8.51 -8.07
CA LEU A 31 7.03 7.62 -7.78
C LEU A 31 8.20 8.40 -7.16
N PRO A 32 9.01 7.76 -6.31
CA PRO A 32 10.29 8.33 -5.84
C PRO A 32 11.26 8.56 -7.01
N ASP A 33 12.34 9.31 -6.79
CA ASP A 33 13.36 9.60 -7.81
C ASP A 33 14.32 8.42 -8.03
N THR A 34 13.75 7.24 -8.29
CA THR A 34 14.43 5.97 -8.56
C THR A 34 13.73 5.22 -9.70
N ILE A 35 14.33 4.11 -10.15
CA ILE A 35 13.59 3.15 -10.96
C ILE A 35 12.52 2.47 -10.11
N VAL A 36 11.34 2.24 -10.69
CA VAL A 36 10.26 1.49 -10.06
C VAL A 36 9.80 0.40 -11.03
N ALA A 37 9.91 -0.83 -10.58
CA ALA A 37 9.52 -2.05 -11.28
C ALA A 37 8.08 -2.45 -10.94
N GLU A 38 7.72 -2.39 -9.66
CA GLU A 38 6.42 -2.84 -9.15
C GLU A 38 5.79 -1.82 -8.19
N SER A 39 4.46 -1.82 -8.14
CA SER A 39 3.65 -1.10 -7.17
C SER A 39 2.74 -2.10 -6.48
N TRP A 40 3.00 -2.39 -5.22
CA TRP A 40 2.20 -3.30 -4.41
C TRP A 40 1.20 -2.45 -3.62
N GLU A 41 -0.08 -2.61 -3.95
CA GLU A 41 -1.16 -1.77 -3.39
C GLU A 41 -1.90 -2.46 -2.23
N ILE A 42 -2.00 -3.79 -2.27
CA ILE A 42 -2.64 -4.62 -1.25
C ILE A 42 -1.79 -5.88 -1.10
N SER A 43 -0.99 -5.94 -0.04
CA SER A 43 -0.05 -7.03 0.19
C SER A 43 0.08 -7.33 1.68
N CYS A 44 0.08 -8.62 1.98
CA CYS A 44 0.33 -9.17 3.31
C CYS A 44 1.66 -9.95 3.35
N HIS A 45 2.55 -9.70 2.38
CA HIS A 45 3.85 -10.36 2.30
C HIS A 45 4.89 -9.63 3.17
N GLN A 46 5.79 -10.38 3.83
CA GLN A 46 6.78 -9.82 4.75
C GLN A 46 7.68 -8.76 4.10
N ASP A 47 8.14 -9.00 2.88
CA ASP A 47 8.97 -8.03 2.14
C ASP A 47 8.21 -6.79 1.67
N GLY A 48 6.89 -6.76 1.78
CA GLY A 48 6.07 -5.66 1.27
C GLY A 48 4.71 -5.62 1.95
N MET A 49 4.70 -5.33 3.25
CA MET A 49 3.47 -5.25 4.03
C MET A 49 2.75 -3.93 3.73
N SER A 50 1.47 -4.00 3.37
CA SER A 50 0.65 -2.81 3.18
C SER A 50 0.31 -2.16 4.52
N ILE A 51 0.45 -0.84 4.61
CA ILE A 51 0.14 -0.02 5.79
C ILE A 51 -1.05 0.87 5.46
N VAL A 52 -2.04 0.92 6.34
CA VAL A 52 -3.23 1.77 6.15
C VAL A 52 -2.87 3.24 6.23
N SER A 53 -3.32 4.02 5.26
CA SER A 53 -2.98 5.44 5.12
C SER A 53 -4.03 6.41 5.69
N ASN A 54 -5.23 5.93 6.05
CA ASN A 54 -6.35 6.79 6.45
C ASN A 54 -7.22 6.22 7.59
N GLY A 55 -7.99 7.13 8.22
CA GLY A 55 -9.02 6.81 9.19
C GLY A 55 -8.53 6.16 10.49
N THR A 56 -9.41 5.40 11.13
CA THR A 56 -9.21 4.78 12.45
C THR A 56 -8.06 3.78 12.49
N PHE A 57 -7.82 3.06 11.39
CA PHE A 57 -6.80 2.01 11.30
C PHE A 57 -5.48 2.52 10.72
N LYS A 58 -5.32 3.84 10.52
CA LYS A 58 -4.10 4.41 9.98
C LYS A 58 -2.87 3.95 10.78
N GLY A 59 -1.86 3.45 10.07
CA GLY A 59 -0.62 2.92 10.65
C GLY A 59 -0.67 1.43 10.96
N CYS A 60 -1.85 0.79 11.00
CA CYS A 60 -1.95 -0.66 11.08
C CYS A 60 -1.51 -1.30 9.77
N THR A 61 -0.92 -2.48 9.88
CA THR A 61 -0.60 -3.37 8.76
C THR A 61 -1.85 -4.11 8.28
N LEU A 62 -1.83 -4.57 7.03
CA LEU A 62 -2.89 -5.44 6.52
C LEU A 62 -2.96 -6.77 7.30
N GLU A 63 -1.83 -7.30 7.75
CA GLU A 63 -1.78 -8.53 8.56
C GLU A 63 -2.51 -8.39 9.89
N GLU A 64 -2.26 -7.31 10.64
CA GLU A 64 -2.97 -7.03 11.89
C GLU A 64 -4.48 -6.98 11.68
N LEU A 65 -4.94 -6.30 10.62
CA LEU A 65 -6.37 -6.21 10.33
C LEU A 65 -6.98 -7.57 9.95
N VAL A 66 -6.25 -8.41 9.22
CA VAL A 66 -6.72 -9.76 8.88
C VAL A 66 -6.77 -10.65 10.13
N LEU A 67 -5.80 -10.54 11.04
CA LEU A 67 -5.79 -11.31 12.29
C LEU A 67 -6.92 -10.89 13.25
N ASP A 68 -7.20 -9.59 13.34
CA ASP A 68 -8.19 -9.06 14.28
C ASP A 68 -9.63 -9.11 13.75
N TYR A 69 -9.82 -9.08 12.42
CA TYR A 69 -11.14 -8.90 11.79
C TYR A 69 -11.46 -9.82 10.60
N GLY A 70 -10.53 -10.68 10.18
CA GLY A 70 -10.64 -11.56 9.00
C GLY A 70 -11.15 -12.96 9.26
#